data_AF-A0A1G9HZ99-F1
#
_entry.id   AF-A0A1G9HZ99-F1
#
_cell.length_a   1.000
_cell.length_b   1.000
_cell.length_c   1.000
_cell.angle_alpha   90.00
_cell.angle_beta   90.00
_cell.angle_gamma   90.00
#
_symmetry.space_group_name_H-M   'P 1'
#
loop_
_entity.id
_entity.type
_entity.pdbx_description
1 polymer ?
#
loop_
_entity_poly.entity_id
_entity_poly.type
_entity_poly.pdbx_seq_one_letter_code
_entity_poly.pdbx_strand_id
1 'polypeptide(L)'
;MQIPAVLLPHTVTVRPYLGTGAYGDVWGDPVVVREVFVEDRRRLVRNQSGEELVSESTVRTRPGVRIPVSSKVTVWQGTPLERTGRVITTSVFEHLSTWSHIEIALS
;
A
#
# COMPACT_ATOMS: atom_id res chain seq x y z
N MET A 1 11.04 9.70 -15.54
CA MET A 1 10.11 9.02 -16.51
C MET A 1 8.99 8.34 -15.70
N GLN A 2 7.78 8.12 -16.22
CA GLN A 2 6.72 7.43 -15.44
C GLN A 2 6.69 5.92 -15.74
N ILE A 3 6.23 5.11 -14.78
CA ILE A 3 5.97 3.69 -15.03
C ILE A 3 4.90 3.54 -16.13
N PRO A 4 5.09 2.66 -17.14
CA PRO A 4 4.05 2.35 -18.13
C PRO A 4 2.77 1.82 -17.47
N ALA A 5 1.60 2.30 -17.92
CA ALA A 5 0.29 1.95 -17.33
C ALA A 5 -0.01 0.44 -17.34
N VAL A 6 0.47 -0.26 -18.38
CA VAL A 6 0.39 -1.73 -18.54
C VAL A 6 0.99 -2.49 -17.34
N LEU A 7 1.96 -1.91 -16.64
CA LEU A 7 2.59 -2.53 -15.47
C LEU A 7 1.85 -2.24 -14.15
N LEU A 8 0.77 -1.47 -14.18
CA LEU A 8 0.01 -1.03 -13.02
C LEU A 8 -1.47 -1.46 -13.11
N PRO A 9 -1.77 -2.78 -13.14
CA PRO A 9 -3.10 -3.26 -13.52
C PRO A 9 -4.15 -3.17 -12.41
N HIS A 10 -3.75 -2.95 -11.16
CA HIS A 10 -4.65 -3.04 -10.01
C HIS A 10 -5.34 -1.70 -9.73
N THR A 11 -6.31 -1.75 -8.84
CA THR A 11 -6.94 -0.59 -8.20
C THR A 11 -7.05 -0.89 -6.70
N VAL A 12 -6.80 0.12 -5.87
CA VAL A 12 -6.91 0.02 -4.41
C VAL A 12 -7.86 1.08 -3.89
N THR A 13 -8.47 0.80 -2.73
CA THR A 13 -9.27 1.78 -2.00
C THR A 13 -8.52 2.23 -0.77
N VAL A 14 -8.31 3.53 -0.63
CA VAL A 14 -7.57 4.15 0.47
C VAL A 14 -8.54 4.91 1.36
N ARG A 15 -8.56 4.61 2.65
CA ARG A 15 -9.13 5.50 3.66
C ARG A 15 -7.99 6.30 4.28
N PRO A 16 -7.85 7.60 3.96
CA PRO A 16 -6.72 8.40 4.40
C PRO A 16 -6.79 8.62 5.90
N TYR A 17 -5.67 8.46 6.59
CA TYR A 17 -5.60 8.76 8.01
C TYR A 17 -5.67 10.27 8.25
N LEU A 18 -6.56 10.71 9.14
CA LEU A 18 -6.80 12.11 9.47
C LEU A 18 -6.18 12.52 10.82
N GLY A 19 -5.62 11.57 11.56
CA GLY A 19 -5.04 11.78 12.90
C GLY A 19 -5.76 11.00 13.99
N THR A 20 -5.37 11.25 15.23
CA THR A 20 -6.01 10.65 16.42
C THR A 20 -6.95 11.68 17.05
N GLY A 21 -8.22 11.31 17.20
CA GLY A 21 -9.22 12.07 17.96
C GLY A 21 -9.39 11.54 19.38
N ALA A 22 -10.36 12.10 20.11
CA ALA A 22 -10.62 11.74 21.52
C ALA A 22 -10.94 10.26 21.75
N TYR A 23 -11.43 9.56 20.72
CA TYR A 23 -11.83 8.15 20.78
C TYR A 23 -10.93 7.22 19.95
N GLY A 24 -9.75 7.71 19.55
CA GLY A 24 -8.78 6.95 18.76
C GLY A 24 -8.61 7.47 17.34
N ASP A 25 -8.02 6.63 16.51
CA ASP A 25 -7.65 6.95 15.13
C ASP A 25 -8.89 7.27 14.26
N VAL A 26 -8.77 8.32 13.44
CA VAL A 26 -9.80 8.79 12.51
C VAL A 26 -9.30 8.64 11.07
N TRP A 27 -10.18 8.15 10.20
CA TRP A 27 -9.92 8.06 8.77
C TRP A 27 -10.99 8.80 7.98
N GLY A 28 -10.60 9.38 6.85
CA GLY A 28 -11.50 10.07 5.94
C GLY A 28 -12.23 9.13 4.99
N ASP A 29 -12.96 9.75 4.06
CA ASP A 29 -13.73 9.03 3.06
C ASP A 29 -12.84 8.16 2.17
N PRO A 30 -13.35 7.00 1.71
CA PRO A 30 -12.61 6.12 0.83
C PRO A 30 -12.33 6.78 -0.52
N VAL A 31 -11.06 6.77 -0.92
CA VAL A 31 -10.57 7.28 -2.20
C VAL A 31 -10.07 6.11 -3.04
N VAL A 32 -10.54 6.01 -4.28
CA VAL A 32 -10.10 4.98 -5.22
C VAL A 32 -8.82 5.44 -5.92
N VAL A 33 -7.76 4.65 -5.80
CA VAL A 33 -6.48 4.87 -6.47
C VAL A 33 -6.30 3.80 -7.55
N ARG A 34 -6.38 4.24 -8.80
CA ARG A 34 -6.18 3.41 -10.00
C ARG A 34 -4.70 3.37 -10.36
N GLU A 35 -4.35 2.52 -11.33
CA GLU A 35 -2.98 2.39 -11.83
C GLU A 35 -1.99 2.10 -10.71
N VAL A 36 -2.21 0.97 -10.04
CA VAL A 36 -1.30 0.49 -9.00
C VAL A 36 -0.82 -0.92 -9.30
N PHE A 37 0.37 -1.24 -8.82
CA PHE A 37 0.87 -2.60 -8.78
C PHE A 37 0.94 -3.07 -7.34
N VAL A 38 0.22 -4.12 -7.01
CA VAL A 38 0.23 -4.74 -5.67
C VAL A 38 1.14 -5.95 -5.72
N GLU A 39 2.21 -5.92 -4.93
CA GLU A 39 3.13 -7.04 -4.73
C GLU A 39 2.90 -7.64 -3.33
N ASP A 40 2.45 -8.89 -3.30
CA ASP A 40 2.28 -9.63 -2.05
C ASP A 40 3.49 -10.52 -1.81
N ARG A 41 4.32 -10.17 -0.82
CA ARG A 41 5.40 -11.04 -0.35
C ARG A 41 5.04 -11.60 1.01
N ARG A 42 4.56 -12.83 1.01
CA ARG A 42 4.42 -13.61 2.25
C ARG A 42 5.81 -14.04 2.69
N ARG A 43 6.31 -13.50 3.80
CA ARG A 43 7.57 -13.93 4.42
C ARG A 43 7.23 -14.76 5.66
N LEU A 44 7.49 -16.06 5.59
CA LEU A 44 7.43 -16.92 6.77
C LEU A 44 8.70 -16.67 7.60
N VAL A 45 8.56 -16.13 8.80
CA VAL A 45 9.64 -16.05 9.78
C VAL A 45 9.38 -17.11 10.85
N ARG A 46 10.18 -18.17 10.86
CA ARG A 46 10.13 -19.18 11.93
C ARG A 46 10.91 -18.65 13.14
N ASN A 47 10.21 -18.20 14.18
CA ASN A 47 10.81 -17.93 15.48
C ASN A 47 10.92 -19.24 16.30
N GLN A 48 11.69 -19.22 17.39
CA GLN A 48 11.90 -20.41 18.25
C GLN A 48 10.63 -20.91 18.96
N SER A 49 9.52 -20.15 18.90
CA SER A 49 8.26 -20.44 19.59
C SER A 49 7.13 -20.95 18.68
N GLY A 50 7.39 -21.13 17.38
CA GLY A 50 6.40 -21.64 16.43
C GLY A 50 5.69 -20.54 15.65
N GLU A 51 6.17 -20.34 14.43
CA GLU A 51 5.60 -19.63 13.27
C GLU A 51 5.03 -18.20 13.48
N GLU A 52 5.74 -17.21 12.95
CA GLU A 52 5.20 -15.88 12.66
C GLU A 52 5.19 -15.66 11.14
N LEU A 53 4.01 -15.76 10.53
CA LEU A 53 3.83 -15.41 9.12
C LEU A 53 3.64 -13.90 9.00
N VAL A 54 4.68 -13.18 8.56
CA VAL A 54 4.59 -11.75 8.28
C VAL A 54 4.22 -11.59 6.80
N SER A 55 2.98 -11.20 6.54
CA SER A 55 2.54 -10.86 5.19
C SER A 55 2.92 -9.42 4.90
N GLU A 56 4.04 -9.21 4.20
CA GLU A 56 4.46 -7.87 3.78
C GLU A 56 3.90 -7.59 2.38
N SER A 57 3.17 -6.48 2.23
CA SER A 57 2.59 -6.10 0.93
C SER A 57 3.18 -4.77 0.51
N THR A 58 3.63 -4.66 -0.73
CA THR A 58 4.15 -3.40 -1.30
C THR A 58 3.25 -2.95 -2.43
N VAL A 59 2.75 -1.72 -2.34
CA VAL A 59 1.98 -1.09 -3.42
C VAL A 59 2.87 -0.09 -4.14
N ARG A 60 2.92 -0.17 -5.46
CA ARG A 60 3.59 0.81 -6.33
C ARG A 60 2.56 1.63 -7.09
N THR A 61 2.72 2.94 -7.12
CA THR A 61 1.79 3.86 -7.79
C THR A 61 2.53 5.01 -8.46
N ARG A 62 1.78 5.85 -9.19
CA ARG A 62 2.28 7.02 -9.91
C ARG A 62 2.96 8.01 -8.96
N PRO A 63 4.01 8.72 -9.43
CA PRO A 63 4.52 9.90 -8.73
C PRO A 63 3.40 10.91 -8.41
N GLY A 64 3.50 11.57 -7.27
CA GLY A 64 2.52 12.58 -6.84
C GLY A 64 1.31 12.04 -6.07
N VAL A 65 1.03 10.73 -6.12
CA VAL A 65 0.05 10.12 -5.22
C VAL A 65 0.56 10.20 -3.79
N ARG A 66 -0.23 10.84 -2.92
CA ARG A 66 0.09 10.97 -1.49
C ARG A 66 -0.92 10.21 -0.66
N ILE A 67 -0.43 9.20 0.06
CA ILE A 67 -1.21 8.41 1.00
C ILE A 67 -0.54 8.55 2.37
N PRO A 68 -1.19 9.15 3.37
CA PRO A 68 -0.60 9.32 4.69
C PRO A 68 -0.21 7.98 5.34
N VAL A 69 0.86 7.96 6.13
CA VAL A 69 1.16 6.85 7.04
C VAL A 69 -0.04 6.59 7.95
N SER A 70 -0.26 5.33 8.35
CA SER A 70 -1.46 4.87 9.07
C SER A 70 -2.76 4.86 8.28
N SER A 71 -2.78 5.30 7.02
CA SER A 71 -3.95 5.11 6.15
C SER A 71 -4.27 3.63 5.99
N LYS A 72 -5.55 3.32 5.80
CA LYS A 72 -5.99 1.95 5.50
C LYS A 72 -6.06 1.78 3.99
N VAL A 73 -5.46 0.71 3.48
CA VAL A 73 -5.44 0.41 2.04
C VAL A 73 -6.05 -0.96 1.82
N THR A 74 -7.17 -1.01 1.11
CA THR A 74 -7.81 -2.23 0.64
C THR A 74 -7.22 -2.61 -0.71
N VAL A 75 -6.59 -3.78 -0.77
CA VAL A 75 -5.96 -4.34 -1.98
C VAL A 75 -6.76 -5.52 -2.51
N TRP A 76 -6.54 -5.87 -3.79
CA TRP A 76 -7.18 -7.02 -4.45
C TRP A 76 -8.72 -7.02 -4.36
N GLN A 77 -9.31 -5.83 -4.35
CA GLN A 77 -10.73 -5.63 -4.12
C GLN A 77 -11.59 -6.43 -5.12
N GLY A 78 -12.60 -7.12 -4.63
CA GLY A 78 -13.49 -7.97 -5.40
C GLY A 78 -12.92 -9.34 -5.77
N THR A 79 -11.75 -9.72 -5.23
CA THR A 79 -11.13 -11.04 -5.47
C THR A 79 -11.00 -11.82 -4.16
N PRO A 80 -10.74 -13.14 -4.19
CA PRO A 80 -10.46 -13.93 -2.98
C PRO A 80 -9.23 -13.48 -2.18
N LEU A 81 -8.37 -12.63 -2.74
CA LEU A 81 -7.19 -12.08 -2.07
C LEU A 81 -7.44 -10.71 -1.41
N GLU A 82 -8.69 -10.22 -1.45
CA GLU A 82 -9.08 -8.94 -0.86
C GLU A 82 -8.70 -8.88 0.62
N ARG A 83 -8.01 -7.80 1.00
CA ARG A 83 -7.68 -7.51 2.40
C ARG A 83 -7.35 -6.04 2.57
N THR A 84 -7.38 -5.58 3.82
CA THR A 84 -6.99 -4.22 4.19
C THR A 84 -5.75 -4.24 5.07
N GLY A 85 -4.70 -3.54 4.63
CA GLY A 85 -3.48 -3.30 5.42
C GLY A 85 -3.37 -1.84 5.87
N ARG A 86 -2.50 -1.57 6.83
CA ARG A 86 -2.13 -0.19 7.23
C ARG A 86 -0.86 0.23 6.52
N VAL A 87 -0.81 1.47 6.07
CA VAL A 87 0.43 2.08 5.55
C VAL A 87 1.43 2.23 6.68
N ILE A 88 2.59 1.58 6.53
CA ILE A 88 3.73 1.69 7.44
C ILE A 88 4.64 2.82 6.97
N THR A 89 5.03 2.79 5.69
CA THR A 89 5.94 3.76 5.09
C THR A 89 5.51 4.10 3.67
N THR A 90 5.89 5.30 3.23
CA THR A 90 5.79 5.75 1.85
C THR A 90 7.15 6.26 1.40
N SER A 91 7.68 5.68 0.32
CA SER A 91 8.99 6.01 -0.24
C SER A 91 8.84 6.56 -1.64
N VAL A 92 9.51 7.68 -1.92
CA VAL A 92 9.57 8.27 -3.25
C VAL A 92 10.79 7.71 -3.98
N PHE A 93 10.56 7.04 -5.10
CA PHE A 93 11.62 6.63 -6.02
C PHE A 93 11.60 7.58 -7.21
N GLU A 94 12.47 8.58 -7.18
CA GLU A 94 12.70 9.50 -8.30
C GLU A 94 14.02 9.16 -8.99
N HIS A 95 13.99 9.08 -10.32
CA HIS A 95 15.16 8.69 -11.08
C HIS A 95 15.23 9.41 -12.43
N LEU A 96 16.44 9.81 -12.81
CA LEU A 96 16.70 10.55 -14.05
C LEU A 96 16.63 9.65 -15.29
N SER A 97 17.11 8.41 -15.19
CA SER A 97 17.20 7.46 -16.32
C SER A 97 16.30 6.22 -16.23
N THR A 98 15.42 6.13 -15.22
CA THR A 98 14.41 5.06 -15.13
C THR A 98 13.06 5.63 -14.69
N TRP A 99 12.08 4.76 -14.48
CA TRP A 99 10.75 5.13 -14.02
C TRP A 99 10.78 5.61 -12.58
N SER A 100 9.98 6.64 -12.32
CA SER A 100 9.73 7.16 -11.00
C SER A 100 8.37 6.69 -10.52
N HIS A 101 8.28 6.39 -9.22
CA HIS A 101 7.08 5.87 -8.58
C HIS A 101 7.11 6.09 -7.07
N ILE A 102 5.97 5.86 -6.45
CA ILE A 102 5.84 5.79 -4.99
C ILE A 102 5.74 4.32 -4.61
N GLU A 103 6.49 3.91 -3.60
CA GLU A 103 6.33 2.61 -2.93
C GLU A 103 5.69 2.80 -1.57
N ILE A 104 4.72 1.94 -1.26
CA ILE A 104 3.93 1.99 -0.04
C ILE A 104 3.99 0.61 0.60
N ALA A 105 4.62 0.52 1.76
CA ALA A 105 4.67 -0.72 2.54
C ALA A 105 3.42 -0.83 3.42
N LEU A 106 2.80 -2.00 3.41
CA LEU A 106 1.61 -2.32 4.19
C LEU A 106 1.91 -3.43 5.22
N SER A 107 1.35 -3.28 6.42
CA SER A 107 1.24 -4.32 7.46
C SER A 107 -0.12 -5.00 7.42
#